data_AF-A0A378VWN1-F1
#
_entry.id   AF-A0A378VWN1-F1
#
_cell.length_a   1.000
_cell.length_b   1.000
_cell.length_c   1.000
_cell.angle_alpha   90.00
_cell.angle_beta   90.00
_cell.angle_gamma   90.00
#
_symmetry.space_group_name_H-M   'P 1'
#
loop_
_entity.id
_entity.type
_entity.pdbx_description
1 polymer ?
#
loop_
_entity_poly.entity_id
_entity_poly.type
_entity_poly.pdbx_seq_one_letter_code
_entity_poly.pdbx_strand_id
1 'polypeptide(L)'
;MTPNPKAACISKGRLKPLPLADIRTFEAWLKTAERDNPRLLFLSRDDLMQHAAAHITEEQFPKHWQTADGKFKLSYRFEPHHPLDGVTLTLPLTVLNRISPAALEWLVPGMIREKIQLQIKALPKQIRRICVPVPEFITQFLSQNPDRNAPILPQLAQAIAKTAGDIRILEQINQDEWAAFRLPEHCYFNLRIIDDGGQELAMGRDLIQIQQQLGKAATTTFRDNTQEFERDNVTAWDIGILPESIKFARGKQQLTGYLGLQKKKTAASPCACSTRLPPPDTPTD
;
A
#
# COMPACT_ATOMS: atom_id res chain seq x y z
N MET A 1 -48.72 0.00 -15.04
CA MET A 1 -48.10 -1.32 -15.31
C MET A 1 -46.82 -1.10 -16.08
N THR A 2 -45.71 -0.96 -15.36
CA THR A 2 -44.37 -0.86 -15.95
C THR A 2 -43.68 -2.22 -15.80
N PRO A 3 -43.24 -2.89 -16.88
CA PRO A 3 -42.51 -4.13 -16.75
C PRO A 3 -41.04 -3.85 -16.37
N ASN A 4 -40.58 -4.69 -15.44
CA ASN A 4 -39.27 -4.73 -14.79
C ASN A 4 -38.20 -5.33 -15.73
N PRO A 5 -37.02 -4.70 -15.94
CA PRO A 5 -35.95 -5.33 -16.71
C PRO A 5 -34.98 -6.07 -15.77
N LYS A 6 -35.31 -7.32 -15.43
CA LYS A 6 -34.27 -8.29 -15.05
C LYS A 6 -33.65 -8.84 -16.32
N ALA A 7 -32.62 -8.17 -16.82
CA ALA A 7 -31.73 -8.72 -17.83
C ALA A 7 -31.02 -9.95 -17.22
N ALA A 8 -31.47 -11.14 -17.62
CA ALA A 8 -30.81 -12.38 -17.28
C ALA A 8 -29.46 -12.47 -18.00
N CYS A 9 -28.37 -12.53 -17.23
CA CYS A 9 -27.06 -12.87 -17.78
C CYS A 9 -27.10 -14.30 -18.33
N ILE A 10 -27.09 -14.43 -19.65
CA ILE A 10 -27.00 -15.71 -20.35
C ILE A 10 -25.57 -16.24 -20.18
N SER A 11 -25.36 -17.17 -19.25
CA SER A 11 -24.11 -17.93 -19.16
C SER A 11 -24.11 -18.99 -20.26
N LYS A 12 -23.33 -18.77 -21.32
CA LYS A 12 -23.04 -19.81 -22.30
C LYS A 12 -22.21 -20.91 -21.62
N GLY A 13 -22.65 -22.16 -21.73
CA GLY A 13 -21.76 -23.32 -21.54
C GLY A 13 -21.59 -23.88 -20.12
N ARG A 14 -22.52 -23.68 -19.18
CA ARG A 14 -22.42 -24.36 -17.88
C ARG A 14 -22.65 -25.87 -18.06
N LEU A 15 -21.60 -26.67 -17.83
CA LEU A 15 -21.67 -28.14 -17.79
C LEU A 15 -22.77 -28.57 -16.81
N LYS A 16 -23.60 -29.54 -17.22
CA LYS A 16 -24.62 -30.10 -16.33
C LYS A 16 -23.91 -30.74 -15.13
N PRO A 17 -24.39 -30.52 -13.89
CA PRO A 17 -23.82 -31.18 -12.72
C PRO A 17 -23.98 -32.69 -12.87
N LEU A 18 -22.86 -33.41 -12.78
CA LEU A 18 -22.78 -34.85 -12.84
C LEU A 18 -22.35 -35.39 -11.47
N PRO A 19 -22.86 -36.55 -11.03
CA PRO A 19 -22.49 -37.15 -9.75
C PRO A 19 -21.11 -37.80 -9.84
N LEU A 20 -20.06 -36.98 -9.98
CA LEU A 20 -18.67 -37.41 -9.95
C LEU A 20 -18.19 -37.33 -8.49
N ALA A 21 -17.92 -38.49 -7.88
CA ALA A 21 -17.61 -38.59 -6.45
C ALA A 21 -16.16 -38.99 -6.17
N ASP A 22 -15.42 -39.45 -7.17
CA ASP A 22 -14.03 -39.88 -7.03
C ASP A 22 -13.22 -39.67 -8.33
N ILE A 23 -11.89 -39.84 -8.23
CA ILE A 23 -10.96 -39.63 -9.35
C ILE A 23 -11.23 -40.63 -10.49
N ARG A 24 -11.61 -41.87 -10.19
CA ARG A 24 -11.82 -42.91 -11.22
C ARG A 24 -13.05 -42.63 -12.06
N THR A 25 -14.14 -42.22 -11.42
CA THR A 25 -15.39 -41.81 -12.07
C THR A 25 -15.18 -40.52 -12.86
N PHE A 26 -14.38 -39.58 -12.35
CA PHE A 26 -13.97 -38.38 -13.08
C PHE A 26 -13.15 -38.72 -14.35
N GLU A 27 -12.12 -39.57 -14.24
CA GLU A 27 -11.28 -39.96 -15.38
C GLU A 27 -12.05 -40.73 -16.47
N ALA A 28 -12.96 -41.62 -16.06
CA ALA A 28 -13.80 -42.37 -17.00
C ALA A 28 -14.77 -41.45 -17.77
N TRP A 29 -15.37 -40.49 -17.06
CA TRP A 29 -16.18 -39.46 -17.68
C TRP A 29 -15.35 -38.57 -18.60
N LEU A 30 -14.18 -38.11 -18.14
CA LEU A 30 -13.29 -37.23 -18.90
C LEU A 30 -12.87 -37.86 -20.23
N LYS A 31 -12.48 -39.15 -20.23
CA LYS A 31 -12.14 -39.89 -21.46
C LYS A 31 -13.30 -39.97 -22.46
N THR A 32 -14.53 -40.00 -21.98
CA THR A 32 -15.72 -40.02 -22.83
C THR A 32 -16.02 -38.61 -23.35
N ALA A 33 -15.94 -37.61 -22.47
CA ALA A 33 -16.25 -36.23 -22.77
C ALA A 33 -15.21 -35.57 -23.69
N GLU A 34 -13.93 -35.91 -23.56
CA GLU A 34 -12.84 -35.42 -24.42
C GLU A 34 -12.92 -35.96 -25.86
N ARG A 35 -13.55 -37.11 -26.07
CA ARG A 35 -13.78 -37.65 -27.43
C ARG A 35 -14.75 -36.76 -28.22
N ASP A 36 -15.78 -36.25 -27.55
CA ASP A 36 -16.79 -35.39 -28.17
C ASP A 36 -16.35 -33.92 -28.20
N ASN A 37 -15.63 -33.46 -27.17
CA ASN A 37 -15.06 -32.13 -27.10
C ASN A 37 -13.70 -32.13 -26.38
N PRO A 38 -12.59 -32.15 -27.13
CA PRO A 38 -11.25 -32.22 -26.54
C PRO A 38 -10.84 -30.97 -25.75
N ARG A 39 -11.58 -29.86 -25.87
CA ARG A 39 -11.34 -28.61 -25.12
C ARG A 39 -12.39 -28.34 -24.05
N LEU A 40 -13.18 -29.35 -23.66
CA LEU A 40 -14.29 -29.17 -22.73
C LEU A 40 -13.90 -28.56 -21.37
N LEU A 41 -12.72 -28.92 -20.85
CA LEU A 41 -12.18 -28.41 -19.59
C LEU A 41 -11.15 -27.28 -19.76
N PHE A 42 -10.97 -26.78 -20.98
CA PHE A 42 -10.05 -25.68 -21.24
C PHE A 42 -10.80 -24.37 -21.01
N LEU A 43 -10.27 -23.55 -20.11
CA LEU A 43 -10.77 -22.19 -19.94
C LEU A 43 -10.27 -21.32 -21.09
N SER A 44 -11.19 -20.64 -21.76
CA SER A 44 -10.81 -19.58 -22.70
C SER A 44 -10.37 -18.33 -21.94
N ARG A 45 -9.66 -17.43 -22.63
CA ARG A 45 -9.31 -16.11 -22.08
C ARG A 45 -10.55 -15.34 -21.63
N ASP A 46 -11.64 -15.45 -22.39
CA ASP A 46 -12.89 -14.77 -22.08
C ASP A 46 -13.58 -15.37 -20.83
N ASP A 47 -13.45 -16.67 -20.59
CA ASP A 47 -13.96 -17.32 -19.36
C ASP A 47 -13.20 -16.86 -18.11
N LEU A 48 -11.87 -16.73 -18.22
CA LEU A 48 -11.03 -16.13 -17.18
C LEU A 48 -11.39 -14.66 -16.94
N MET A 49 -11.68 -13.92 -18.01
CA MET A 49 -12.00 -12.50 -17.91
C MET A 49 -13.40 -12.23 -17.38
N GLN A 50 -14.40 -13.07 -17.69
CA GLN A 50 -15.76 -12.92 -17.16
C GLN A 50 -15.84 -13.15 -15.65
N HIS A 51 -14.98 -13.99 -15.08
CA HIS A 51 -14.90 -14.18 -13.63
C HIS A 51 -14.01 -13.14 -12.92
N ALA A 52 -12.97 -12.63 -13.59
CA ALA A 52 -12.11 -11.58 -13.05
C ALA A 52 -12.73 -10.17 -13.12
N ALA A 53 -13.48 -9.86 -14.18
CA ALA A 53 -13.99 -8.51 -14.48
C ALA A 53 -15.11 -8.05 -13.54
N ALA A 54 -15.76 -8.95 -12.78
CA ALA A 54 -16.79 -8.56 -11.83
C ALA A 54 -16.23 -7.98 -10.51
N HIS A 55 -14.96 -8.24 -10.18
CA HIS A 55 -14.40 -7.91 -8.86
C HIS A 55 -12.97 -7.35 -8.84
N ILE A 56 -12.17 -7.48 -9.91
CA ILE A 56 -10.84 -6.85 -10.01
C ILE A 56 -10.99 -5.51 -10.71
N THR A 57 -11.45 -4.50 -9.98
CA THR A 57 -11.55 -3.13 -10.49
C THR A 57 -10.19 -2.43 -10.40
N GLU A 58 -9.93 -1.44 -11.26
CA GLU A 58 -8.76 -0.54 -11.11
C GLU A 58 -8.73 0.14 -9.72
N GLU A 59 -9.84 0.14 -8.99
CA GLU A 59 -9.92 0.63 -7.61
C GLU A 59 -9.24 -0.33 -6.61
N GLN A 60 -9.37 -1.65 -6.81
CA GLN A 60 -8.74 -2.66 -5.94
C GLN A 60 -7.23 -2.75 -6.21
N PHE A 61 -6.84 -2.66 -7.47
CA PHE A 61 -5.45 -2.75 -7.92
C PHE A 61 -5.08 -1.51 -8.77
N PRO A 62 -4.91 -0.35 -8.14
CA PRO A 62 -4.64 0.89 -8.85
C PRO A 62 -3.26 0.85 -9.53
N LYS A 63 -3.19 1.41 -10.74
CA LYS A 63 -1.90 1.55 -11.47
C LYS A 63 -0.91 2.48 -10.75
N HIS A 64 -1.40 3.30 -9.84
CA HIS A 64 -0.58 4.29 -9.16
C HIS A 64 -1.00 4.46 -7.70
N TRP A 65 -0.02 4.78 -6.86
CA TRP A 65 -0.19 5.19 -5.48
C TRP A 65 -0.14 6.71 -5.39
N GLN A 66 -1.14 7.31 -4.75
CA GLN A 66 -1.30 8.76 -4.67
C GLN A 66 -0.99 9.24 -3.25
N THR A 67 -0.14 10.25 -3.15
CA THR A 67 0.21 10.93 -1.88
C THR A 67 0.20 12.45 -2.08
N ALA A 68 0.47 13.22 -1.03
CA ALA A 68 0.68 14.66 -1.12
C ALA A 68 1.89 15.04 -2.01
N ASP A 69 2.84 14.11 -2.17
CA ASP A 69 4.09 14.33 -2.90
C ASP A 69 3.99 13.97 -4.38
N GLY A 70 2.90 13.31 -4.79
CA GLY A 70 2.65 12.99 -6.19
C GLY A 70 2.03 11.61 -6.40
N LYS A 71 2.14 11.15 -7.64
CA LYS A 71 1.56 9.91 -8.14
C LYS A 71 2.69 8.95 -8.56
N PHE A 72 2.79 7.82 -7.89
CA PHE A 72 3.88 6.85 -8.04
C PHE A 72 3.38 5.57 -8.68
N LYS A 73 4.20 4.95 -9.54
CA LYS A 73 3.79 3.76 -10.30
C LYS A 73 3.71 2.53 -9.39
N LEU A 74 2.63 1.77 -9.54
CA LEU A 74 2.48 0.43 -8.97
C LEU A 74 2.61 -0.62 -10.06
N SER A 75 3.31 -1.72 -9.76
CA SER A 75 3.43 -2.90 -10.62
C SER A 75 3.10 -4.14 -9.79
N TYR A 76 2.35 -5.08 -10.37
CA TYR A 76 1.84 -6.24 -9.65
C TYR A 76 2.43 -7.52 -10.22
N ARG A 77 2.77 -8.46 -9.34
CA ARG A 77 3.15 -9.82 -9.68
C ARG A 77 2.53 -10.76 -8.66
N PHE A 78 1.78 -11.75 -9.13
CA PHE A 78 1.15 -12.75 -8.26
C PHE A 78 1.80 -14.10 -8.56
N GLU A 79 2.95 -14.32 -7.96
CA GLU A 79 3.78 -15.50 -8.16
C GLU A 79 4.43 -15.88 -6.83
N PRO A 80 3.82 -16.81 -6.07
CA PRO A 80 4.31 -17.21 -4.77
C PRO A 80 5.79 -17.60 -4.80
N HIS A 81 6.56 -17.16 -3.80
CA HIS A 81 8.01 -17.35 -3.67
C HIS A 81 8.89 -16.56 -4.65
N HIS A 82 8.30 -15.79 -5.57
CA HIS A 82 9.09 -14.87 -6.37
C HIS A 82 9.54 -13.66 -5.52
N PRO A 83 10.79 -13.18 -5.60
CA PRO A 83 11.25 -12.03 -4.80
C PRO A 83 10.45 -10.73 -5.02
N LEU A 84 9.78 -10.61 -6.16
CA LEU A 84 8.91 -9.48 -6.53
C LEU A 84 7.42 -9.77 -6.35
N ASP A 85 7.06 -10.86 -5.67
CA ASP A 85 5.66 -11.22 -5.41
C ASP A 85 4.95 -10.12 -4.60
N GLY A 86 3.69 -9.90 -4.95
CA GLY A 86 2.85 -8.82 -4.45
C GLY A 86 2.93 -7.55 -5.30
N VAL A 87 3.07 -6.42 -4.61
CA VAL A 87 3.01 -5.08 -5.21
C VAL A 87 4.35 -4.36 -5.10
N THR A 88 4.86 -3.90 -6.23
CA THR A 88 6.06 -3.06 -6.31
C THR A 88 5.68 -1.60 -6.50
N LEU A 89 6.14 -0.75 -5.59
CA LEU A 89 5.97 0.69 -5.60
C LEU A 89 7.26 1.36 -6.09
N THR A 90 7.20 2.05 -7.22
CA THR A 90 8.36 2.77 -7.80
C THR A 90 8.38 4.22 -7.32
N LEU A 91 9.43 4.60 -6.59
CA LEU A 91 9.60 5.91 -5.97
C LEU A 91 10.86 6.61 -6.49
N PRO A 92 10.79 7.90 -6.84
CA PRO A 92 11.97 8.73 -7.02
C PRO A 92 12.79 8.84 -5.72
N LEU A 93 14.11 8.94 -5.85
CA LEU A 93 15.01 9.14 -4.71
C LEU A 93 14.62 10.37 -3.87
N THR A 94 14.11 11.44 -4.50
CA THR A 94 13.76 12.71 -3.86
C THR A 94 12.64 12.62 -2.83
N VAL A 95 11.74 11.64 -2.95
CA VAL A 95 10.59 11.47 -2.05
C VAL A 95 10.83 10.40 -0.99
N LEU A 96 11.94 9.65 -1.07
CA LEU A 96 12.23 8.51 -0.21
C LEU A 96 12.10 8.83 1.29
N ASN A 97 12.65 9.98 1.73
CA ASN A 97 12.64 10.38 3.14
C ASN A 97 11.30 10.94 3.62
N ARG A 98 10.32 11.12 2.73
CA ARG A 98 8.98 11.67 3.04
C ARG A 98 7.91 10.60 3.14
N ILE A 99 8.20 9.40 2.64
CA ILE A 99 7.28 8.28 2.74
C ILE A 99 7.20 7.82 4.19
N SER A 100 5.98 7.80 4.71
CA SER A 100 5.67 7.27 6.03
C SER A 100 5.66 5.73 6.01
N PRO A 101 6.37 5.05 6.93
CA PRO A 101 6.25 3.60 7.11
C PRO A 101 4.80 3.17 7.37
N ALA A 102 4.06 3.95 8.18
CA ALA A 102 2.67 3.66 8.52
C ALA A 102 1.76 3.66 7.29
N ALA A 103 1.95 4.61 6.37
CA ALA A 103 1.19 4.65 5.11
C ALA A 103 1.45 3.42 4.22
N LEU A 104 2.67 2.88 4.23
CA LEU A 104 3.01 1.66 3.49
C LEU A 104 2.37 0.41 4.08
N GLU A 105 2.02 0.40 5.37
CA GLU A 105 1.35 -0.74 5.99
C GLU A 105 0.00 -1.05 5.33
N TRP A 106 -0.69 -0.01 4.83
CA TRP A 106 -2.04 -0.11 4.28
C TRP A 106 -2.13 -0.76 2.90
N LEU A 107 -1.00 -1.00 2.23
CA LEU A 107 -0.94 -1.61 0.90
C LEU A 107 -1.93 -0.97 -0.10
N VAL A 108 -2.42 -1.77 -1.04
CA VAL A 108 -3.50 -1.44 -1.96
C VAL A 108 -4.82 -2.07 -1.50
N PRO A 109 -5.98 -1.54 -1.89
CA PRO A 109 -7.28 -2.03 -1.40
C PRO A 109 -7.51 -3.52 -1.65
N GLY A 110 -7.00 -4.06 -2.75
CA GLY A 110 -7.12 -5.48 -3.09
C GLY A 110 -6.29 -6.42 -2.22
N MET A 111 -5.32 -5.91 -1.45
CA MET A 111 -4.37 -6.74 -0.66
C MET A 111 -4.50 -6.50 0.85
N ILE A 112 -5.05 -5.36 1.28
CA ILE A 112 -5.14 -5.01 2.71
C ILE A 112 -5.98 -5.98 3.53
N ARG A 113 -7.03 -6.55 2.94
CA ARG A 113 -7.92 -7.51 3.63
C ARG A 113 -7.16 -8.76 4.06
N GLU A 114 -6.33 -9.31 3.17
CA GLU A 114 -5.52 -10.49 3.47
C GLU A 114 -4.49 -10.18 4.56
N LYS A 115 -3.82 -9.03 4.48
CA LYS A 115 -2.88 -8.57 5.51
C LYS A 115 -3.54 -8.52 6.89
N ILE A 116 -4.70 -7.86 7.01
CA ILE A 116 -5.42 -7.76 8.29
C ILE A 116 -5.85 -9.15 8.78
N GLN A 117 -6.31 -10.02 7.89
CA GLN A 117 -6.66 -11.39 8.25
C GLN A 117 -5.48 -12.16 8.85
N LEU A 118 -4.28 -12.00 8.27
CA LEU A 118 -3.06 -12.63 8.79
C LEU A 118 -2.64 -12.01 10.13
N GLN A 119 -2.79 -10.69 10.30
CA GLN A 119 -2.57 -10.04 11.60
C GLN A 119 -3.53 -10.57 12.68
N ILE A 120 -4.81 -10.79 12.35
CA ILE A 120 -5.78 -11.39 13.28
C ILE A 120 -5.38 -12.84 13.62
N LYS A 121 -4.78 -13.58 12.68
CA LYS A 121 -4.29 -14.94 12.95
C LYS A 121 -3.10 -14.95 13.89
N ALA A 122 -2.26 -13.92 13.88
CA ALA A 122 -1.12 -13.76 14.77
C ALA A 122 -1.51 -13.50 16.24
N LEU A 123 -2.74 -13.06 16.49
CA LEU A 123 -3.23 -12.80 17.84
C LEU A 123 -3.44 -14.09 18.67
N PRO A 124 -3.37 -13.98 20.02
CA PRO A 124 -3.73 -15.07 20.92
C PRO A 124 -5.14 -15.62 20.64
N LYS A 125 -5.33 -16.93 20.86
CA LYS A 125 -6.59 -17.64 20.57
C LYS A 125 -7.82 -16.97 21.21
N GLN A 126 -7.67 -16.44 22.42
CA GLN A 126 -8.76 -15.76 23.14
C GLN A 126 -9.22 -14.49 22.40
N ILE A 127 -8.27 -13.65 21.99
CA ILE A 127 -8.56 -12.40 21.26
C ILE A 127 -9.10 -12.70 19.86
N ARG A 128 -8.53 -13.68 19.16
CA ARG A 128 -8.96 -14.05 17.80
C ARG A 128 -10.44 -14.45 17.73
N ARG A 129 -11.02 -15.03 18.79
CA ARG A 129 -12.44 -15.42 18.85
C ARG A 129 -13.38 -14.23 18.80
N ILE A 130 -12.95 -13.06 19.28
CA ILE A 130 -13.72 -11.80 19.24
C ILE A 130 -13.91 -11.35 17.79
N CYS A 131 -12.93 -11.62 16.93
CA CYS A 131 -12.95 -11.22 15.52
C CYS A 131 -13.79 -12.16 14.65
N VAL A 132 -14.45 -13.19 15.19
CA VAL A 132 -15.20 -14.18 14.39
C VAL A 132 -16.65 -13.72 14.23
N PRO A 133 -17.24 -13.72 13.02
CA PRO A 133 -16.64 -14.07 11.73
C PRO A 133 -15.58 -13.07 11.19
N VAL A 134 -14.40 -13.59 10.81
CA VAL A 134 -13.23 -12.76 10.45
C VAL A 134 -13.46 -11.88 9.23
N PRO A 135 -14.03 -12.37 8.11
CA PRO A 135 -14.29 -11.53 6.93
C PRO A 135 -15.19 -10.33 7.23
N GLU A 136 -16.20 -10.52 8.07
CA GLU A 136 -17.19 -9.54 8.50
C GLU A 136 -16.57 -8.50 9.43
N PHE A 137 -15.78 -8.95 10.40
CA PHE A 137 -15.02 -8.05 11.28
C PHE A 137 -14.07 -7.14 10.46
N ILE A 138 -13.34 -7.70 9.50
CA ILE A 138 -12.45 -6.92 8.62
C ILE A 138 -13.25 -5.90 7.80
N THR A 139 -14.40 -6.30 7.27
CA THR A 139 -15.30 -5.38 6.53
C THR A 139 -15.79 -4.25 7.43
N GLN A 140 -16.17 -4.54 8.67
CA GLN A 140 -16.60 -3.54 9.63
C GLN A 140 -15.46 -2.59 10.03
N PHE A 141 -14.25 -3.11 10.24
CA PHE A 141 -13.06 -2.31 10.53
C PHE A 141 -12.73 -1.35 9.39
N LEU A 142 -12.66 -1.84 8.15
CA LEU A 142 -12.34 -1.01 6.99
C LEU A 142 -13.45 0.01 6.67
N SER A 143 -14.71 -0.34 6.93
CA SER A 143 -15.86 0.57 6.74
C SER A 143 -15.89 1.74 7.75
N GLN A 144 -15.18 1.64 8.87
CA GLN A 144 -15.03 2.74 9.83
C GLN A 144 -14.05 3.83 9.36
N ASN A 145 -13.50 3.68 8.15
CA ASN A 145 -12.54 4.61 7.55
C ASN A 145 -11.34 4.91 8.47
N PRO A 146 -10.55 3.88 8.83
CA PRO A 146 -9.36 4.06 9.66
C PRO A 146 -8.37 5.03 9.02
N ASP A 147 -7.57 5.69 9.85
CA ASP A 147 -6.54 6.63 9.39
C ASP A 147 -5.42 5.86 8.69
N ARG A 148 -5.31 6.07 7.38
CA ARG A 148 -4.31 5.43 6.52
C ARG A 148 -2.91 6.00 6.66
N ASN A 149 -2.74 7.10 7.41
CA ASN A 149 -1.43 7.67 7.72
C ASN A 149 -0.87 7.17 9.07
N ALA A 150 -1.70 6.49 9.87
CA ALA A 150 -1.33 5.91 11.14
C ALA A 150 -1.15 4.38 11.04
N PRO A 151 -0.37 3.75 11.93
CA PRO A 151 -0.15 2.30 11.92
C PRO A 151 -1.45 1.49 12.06
N ILE A 152 -1.50 0.31 11.46
CA ILE A 152 -2.71 -0.53 11.46
C ILE A 152 -2.96 -1.14 12.85
N LEU A 153 -1.91 -1.64 13.51
CA LEU A 153 -2.04 -2.46 14.72
C LEU A 153 -2.75 -1.75 15.88
N PRO A 154 -2.43 -0.50 16.25
CA PRO A 154 -3.14 0.21 17.32
C PRO A 154 -4.62 0.41 16.99
N GLN A 155 -4.93 0.79 15.75
CA GLN A 155 -6.31 0.99 15.30
C GLN A 155 -7.10 -0.33 15.29
N LEU A 156 -6.45 -1.42 14.88
CA LEU A 156 -7.04 -2.76 14.89
C LEU A 156 -7.27 -3.24 16.33
N ALA A 157 -6.33 -3.02 17.26
CA ALA A 157 -6.51 -3.34 18.67
C ALA A 157 -7.71 -2.60 19.27
N GLN A 158 -7.84 -1.30 19.00
CA GLN A 158 -8.98 -0.49 19.44
C GLN A 158 -10.30 -1.02 18.86
N ALA A 159 -10.31 -1.40 17.58
CA ALA A 159 -11.49 -1.99 16.96
C ALA A 159 -11.90 -3.32 17.62
N ILE A 160 -10.93 -4.18 17.96
CA ILE A 160 -11.19 -5.44 18.67
C ILE A 160 -11.76 -5.17 20.07
N ALA A 161 -11.15 -4.26 20.84
CA ALA A 161 -11.61 -3.90 22.18
C ALA A 161 -13.04 -3.32 22.16
N LYS A 162 -13.34 -2.47 21.17
CA LYS A 162 -14.68 -1.91 20.95
C LYS A 162 -15.70 -2.99 20.60
N THR A 163 -15.35 -3.95 19.74
CA THR A 163 -16.24 -5.08 19.40
C THR A 163 -16.47 -6.01 20.60
N ALA A 164 -15.48 -6.19 21.46
CA ALA A 164 -15.63 -6.94 22.71
C ALA A 164 -16.46 -6.20 23.77
N GLY A 165 -16.54 -4.87 23.68
CA GLY A 165 -17.11 -4.02 24.73
C GLY A 165 -16.25 -3.96 25.99
N ASP A 166 -14.96 -4.31 25.91
CA ASP A 166 -14.03 -4.35 27.03
C ASP A 166 -12.67 -3.75 26.65
N ILE A 167 -12.36 -2.58 27.23
CA ILE A 167 -11.10 -1.86 27.00
C ILE A 167 -9.88 -2.63 27.55
N ARG A 168 -10.06 -3.48 28.56
CA ARG A 168 -8.98 -4.30 29.16
C ARG A 168 -8.40 -5.31 28.16
N ILE A 169 -9.07 -5.54 27.03
CA ILE A 169 -8.51 -6.32 25.92
C ILE A 169 -7.21 -5.70 25.40
N LEU A 170 -7.06 -4.37 25.44
CA LEU A 170 -5.82 -3.70 25.01
C LEU A 170 -4.62 -4.13 25.86
N GLU A 171 -4.82 -4.34 27.16
CA GLU A 171 -3.76 -4.80 28.09
C GLU A 171 -3.39 -6.27 27.87
N GLN A 172 -4.28 -7.07 27.28
CA GLN A 172 -4.05 -8.48 26.96
C GLN A 172 -3.29 -8.66 25.65
N ILE A 173 -3.20 -7.62 24.82
CA ILE A 173 -2.49 -7.65 23.55
C ILE A 173 -1.06 -7.15 23.77
N ASN A 174 -0.09 -8.05 23.68
CA ASN A 174 1.32 -7.68 23.61
C ASN A 174 1.62 -7.07 22.24
N GLN A 175 1.69 -5.74 22.17
CA GLN A 175 1.88 -5.00 20.93
C GLN A 175 3.24 -5.29 20.27
N ASP A 176 4.30 -5.44 21.06
CA ASP A 176 5.65 -5.68 20.54
C ASP A 176 5.76 -7.06 19.89
N GLU A 177 5.21 -8.09 20.55
CA GLU A 177 5.15 -9.45 20.01
C GLU A 177 4.29 -9.51 18.75
N TRP A 178 3.16 -8.79 18.75
CA TRP A 178 2.27 -8.74 17.59
C TRP A 178 2.91 -8.02 16.41
N ALA A 179 3.63 -6.92 16.65
CA ALA A 179 4.38 -6.19 15.63
C ALA A 179 5.58 -6.98 15.09
N ALA A 180 6.22 -7.80 15.94
CA ALA A 180 7.33 -8.66 15.55
C ALA A 180 6.89 -9.85 14.68
N PHE A 181 5.60 -10.16 14.61
CA PHE A 181 5.09 -11.25 13.77
C PHE A 181 5.30 -10.94 12.28
N ARG A 182 6.23 -11.68 11.65
CA ARG A 182 6.56 -11.48 10.24
C ARG A 182 5.49 -12.09 9.34
N LEU A 183 4.85 -11.25 8.53
CA LEU A 183 3.90 -11.67 7.51
C LEU A 183 4.62 -12.21 6.26
N PRO A 184 3.91 -12.94 5.37
CA PRO A 184 4.40 -13.27 4.04
C PRO A 184 4.86 -12.02 3.25
N GLU A 185 5.82 -12.21 2.34
CA GLU A 185 6.47 -11.09 1.63
C GLU A 185 5.51 -10.22 0.81
N HIS A 186 4.44 -10.81 0.27
CA HIS A 186 3.42 -10.09 -0.51
C HIS A 186 2.54 -9.17 0.35
N CYS A 187 2.61 -9.28 1.69
CA CYS A 187 1.92 -8.38 2.63
C CYS A 187 2.70 -7.07 2.90
N TYR A 188 3.77 -6.83 2.17
CA TYR A 188 4.57 -5.62 2.22
C TYR A 188 4.78 -5.08 0.79
N PHE A 189 4.85 -3.76 0.65
CA PHE A 189 5.30 -3.17 -0.61
C PHE A 189 6.75 -3.59 -0.87
N ASN A 190 7.03 -3.98 -2.11
CA ASN A 190 8.39 -3.97 -2.62
C ASN A 190 8.70 -2.55 -3.12
N LEU A 191 9.65 -1.87 -2.51
CA LEU A 191 10.02 -0.50 -2.85
C LEU A 191 11.14 -0.54 -3.88
N ARG A 192 10.92 0.13 -5.02
CA ARG A 192 11.91 0.30 -6.08
C ARG A 192 12.29 1.78 -6.16
N ILE A 193 13.51 2.12 -5.78
CA ILE A 193 13.99 3.50 -5.78
C ILE A 193 14.70 3.80 -7.10
N ILE A 194 14.29 4.89 -7.76
CA ILE A 194 14.88 5.33 -9.03
C ILE A 194 15.53 6.70 -8.93
N ASP A 195 16.53 6.94 -9.76
CA ASP A 195 17.05 8.27 -10.04
C ASP A 195 16.18 9.04 -11.06
N ASP A 196 16.63 10.24 -11.44
CA ASP A 196 15.93 11.07 -12.44
C ASP A 196 15.95 10.47 -13.86
N GLY A 197 16.93 9.61 -14.15
CA GLY A 197 17.05 8.87 -15.40
C GLY A 197 16.15 7.62 -15.46
N GLY A 198 15.54 7.24 -14.35
CA GLY A 198 14.74 6.01 -14.21
C GLY A 198 15.57 4.75 -13.91
N GLN A 199 16.89 4.91 -13.67
CA GLN A 199 17.77 3.83 -13.23
C GLN A 199 17.43 3.42 -11.80
N GLU A 200 17.43 2.12 -11.54
CA GLU A 200 17.22 1.59 -10.20
C GLU A 200 18.47 1.81 -9.32
N LEU A 201 18.27 2.42 -8.17
CA LEU A 201 19.31 2.66 -7.17
C LEU A 201 19.30 1.62 -6.06
N ALA A 202 18.11 1.22 -5.63
CA ALA A 202 17.90 0.16 -4.65
C ALA A 202 16.50 -0.44 -4.77
N MET A 203 16.36 -1.66 -4.28
CA MET A 203 15.08 -2.34 -4.16
C MET A 203 15.02 -3.17 -2.87
N GLY A 204 13.86 -3.16 -2.21
CA GLY A 204 13.64 -3.95 -1.00
C GLY A 204 12.31 -3.65 -0.31
N ARG A 205 12.00 -4.39 0.75
CA ARG A 205 10.73 -4.26 1.49
C ARG A 205 10.85 -3.46 2.79
N ASP A 206 12.07 -3.16 3.21
CA ASP A 206 12.35 -2.40 4.43
C ASP A 206 12.68 -0.95 4.07
N LEU A 207 11.70 -0.06 4.32
CA LEU A 207 11.86 1.36 4.06
C LEU A 207 13.00 1.97 4.88
N ILE A 208 13.16 1.56 6.14
CA ILE A 208 14.17 2.11 7.05
C ILE A 208 15.56 1.73 6.55
N GLN A 209 15.75 0.47 6.15
CA GLN A 209 17.00 0.01 5.57
C GLN A 209 17.35 0.77 4.28
N ILE A 210 16.38 0.99 3.39
CA ILE A 210 16.58 1.74 2.15
C ILE A 210 16.88 3.23 2.44
N GLN A 211 16.19 3.84 3.39
CA GLN A 211 16.46 5.22 3.84
C GLN A 211 17.85 5.34 4.47
N GLN A 212 18.33 4.36 5.22
CA GLN A 212 19.69 4.36 5.74
C GLN A 212 20.74 4.27 4.61
N GLN A 213 20.47 3.46 3.58
CA GLN A 213 21.36 3.29 2.43
C GLN A 213 21.40 4.53 1.52
N LEU A 214 20.24 5.14 1.23
CA LEU A 214 20.10 6.17 0.19
C LEU A 214 19.71 7.56 0.71
N GLY A 215 19.40 7.70 2.01
CA GLY A 215 18.82 8.93 2.57
C GLY A 215 19.71 10.16 2.43
N LYS A 216 21.04 9.99 2.53
CA LYS A 216 22.01 11.08 2.29
C LYS A 216 21.97 11.58 0.84
N ALA A 217 21.94 10.64 -0.11
CA ALA A 217 21.83 10.97 -1.52
C ALA A 217 20.49 11.65 -1.83
N ALA A 218 19.40 11.22 -1.20
CA ALA A 218 18.08 11.84 -1.32
C ALA A 218 18.07 13.31 -0.85
N THR A 219 18.70 13.62 0.29
CA THR A 219 18.77 15.01 0.79
C THR A 219 19.59 15.92 -0.13
N THR A 220 20.74 15.46 -0.63
CA THR A 220 21.57 16.25 -1.56
C THR A 220 20.82 16.52 -2.87
N THR A 221 20.24 15.45 -3.44
CA THR A 221 19.50 15.52 -4.71
C THR A 221 18.29 16.45 -4.63
N PHE A 222 17.67 16.57 -3.46
CA PHE A 222 16.58 17.53 -3.23
C PHE A 222 17.08 18.98 -3.25
N ARG A 223 18.20 19.27 -2.56
CA ARG A 223 18.77 20.63 -2.44
C ARG A 223 19.27 21.20 -3.77
N ASP A 224 19.93 20.38 -4.59
CA ASP A 224 20.53 20.85 -5.83
C ASP A 224 19.48 21.42 -6.81
N ASN A 225 18.23 21.00 -6.70
CA ASN A 225 17.14 21.43 -7.57
C ASN A 225 16.25 22.53 -6.98
N THR A 226 16.46 22.93 -5.73
CA THR A 226 15.76 24.05 -5.08
C THR A 226 16.54 25.37 -5.16
N GLN A 227 17.68 25.42 -5.87
CA GLN A 227 18.50 26.64 -5.99
C GLN A 227 17.72 27.87 -6.49
N GLU A 228 16.66 27.70 -7.30
CA GLU A 228 15.79 28.82 -7.70
C GLU A 228 15.00 29.44 -6.54
N PHE A 229 14.78 28.69 -5.46
CA PHE A 229 14.01 29.09 -4.28
C PHE A 229 14.87 29.21 -3.00
N GLU A 230 16.17 28.93 -3.09
CA GLU A 230 17.11 29.06 -1.97
C GLU A 230 17.81 30.42 -2.01
N ARG A 231 17.64 31.20 -0.93
CA ARG A 231 18.35 32.46 -0.72
C ARG A 231 19.25 32.35 0.50
N ASP A 232 20.54 32.44 0.26
CA ASP A 232 21.57 32.54 1.29
C ASP A 232 21.85 34.02 1.65
N ASN A 233 22.40 34.25 2.84
CA ASN A 233 22.83 35.57 3.34
C ASN A 233 21.72 36.63 3.46
N VAL A 234 20.52 36.24 3.89
CA VAL A 234 19.46 37.19 4.19
C VAL A 234 19.79 37.89 5.51
N THR A 235 20.24 39.15 5.42
CA THR A 235 20.62 40.01 6.57
C THR A 235 19.48 40.91 7.05
N ALA A 236 18.48 41.16 6.20
CA ALA A 236 17.27 41.92 6.52
C ALA A 236 16.04 41.16 6.01
N TRP A 237 14.90 41.29 6.69
CA TRP A 237 13.67 40.56 6.31
C TRP A 237 12.99 41.20 5.09
N ASP A 238 13.44 40.82 3.89
CA ASP A 238 12.88 41.24 2.60
C ASP A 238 12.11 40.11 1.88
N ILE A 239 11.99 38.94 2.51
CA ILE A 239 11.42 37.70 1.95
C ILE A 239 9.89 37.79 1.78
N GLY A 240 9.21 38.67 2.52
CA GLY A 240 7.75 38.76 2.52
C GLY A 240 7.07 37.61 3.28
N ILE A 241 5.91 37.15 2.77
CA ILE A 241 5.17 36.01 3.33
C ILE A 241 5.63 34.73 2.63
N LEU A 242 6.17 33.79 3.40
CA LEU A 242 6.58 32.48 2.90
C LEU A 242 5.34 31.62 2.62
N PRO A 243 5.15 31.11 1.39
CA PRO A 243 4.08 30.15 1.15
C PRO A 243 4.34 28.85 1.90
N GLU A 244 3.28 28.21 2.37
CA GLU A 244 3.36 26.97 3.17
C GLU A 244 4.00 25.83 2.37
N SER A 245 3.70 25.74 1.07
CA SER A 245 4.34 24.80 0.16
C SER A 245 4.52 25.37 -1.24
N ILE A 246 5.50 24.87 -1.97
CA ILE A 246 5.75 25.17 -3.39
C ILE A 246 5.63 23.88 -4.17
N LYS A 247 4.83 23.87 -5.23
CA LYS A 247 4.82 22.76 -6.19
C LYS A 247 5.79 23.07 -7.31
N PHE A 248 6.73 22.18 -7.60
CA PHE A 248 7.67 22.31 -8.70
C PHE A 248 7.73 21.02 -9.52
N ALA A 249 8.03 21.15 -10.81
CA ALA A 249 8.15 20.01 -11.72
C ALA A 249 9.60 19.54 -11.81
N ARG A 250 9.83 18.22 -11.73
CA ARG A 250 11.13 17.58 -11.99
C ARG A 250 10.93 16.47 -13.01
N GLY A 251 11.44 16.66 -14.22
CA GLY A 251 11.19 15.75 -15.34
C GLY A 251 9.68 15.64 -15.67
N LYS A 252 9.13 14.43 -15.60
CA LYS A 252 7.69 14.16 -15.87
C LYS A 252 6.81 14.19 -14.61
N GLN A 253 7.33 14.57 -13.46
CA GLN A 253 6.62 14.50 -12.18
C GLN A 253 6.48 15.88 -11.53
N GLN A 254 5.32 16.13 -10.90
CA GLN A 254 5.12 17.26 -10.00
C GLN A 254 5.45 16.82 -8.57
N LEU A 255 6.28 17.61 -7.88
CA LEU A 255 6.69 17.42 -6.50
C LEU A 255 6.24 18.62 -5.66
N THR A 256 6.02 18.40 -4.37
CA THR A 256 5.65 19.45 -3.40
C THR A 256 6.82 19.68 -2.45
N GLY A 257 7.41 20.87 -2.42
CA GLY A 257 8.43 21.29 -1.44
C GLY A 257 7.81 22.14 -0.32
N TYR A 258 8.40 22.08 0.87
CA TYR A 258 8.04 22.94 2.01
C TYR A 258 9.22 23.87 2.32
N LEU A 259 8.91 25.15 2.56
CA LEU A 259 9.93 26.17 2.82
C LEU A 259 10.34 26.17 4.29
N GLY A 260 11.65 26.34 4.53
CA GLY A 260 12.21 26.43 5.86
C GLY A 260 13.17 27.60 6.00
N LEU A 261 13.23 28.19 7.20
CA LEU A 261 14.27 29.15 7.57
C LEU A 261 15.31 28.46 8.43
N GLN A 262 16.60 28.66 8.13
CA GLN A 262 17.69 28.10 8.90
C GLN A 262 18.73 29.16 9.28
N LYS A 263 18.86 29.45 10.57
CA LYS A 263 19.96 30.27 11.06
C LYS A 263 21.29 29.56 10.79
N LYS A 264 22.10 30.09 9.87
CA LYS A 264 23.47 29.63 9.63
C LYS A 264 24.30 30.02 10.86
N LYS A 265 24.89 29.04 11.56
CA LYS A 265 25.85 29.32 12.64
C LYS A 265 27.20 29.60 11.99
N THR A 266 27.47 30.86 11.72
CA THR A 266 28.82 31.36 11.43
C THR A 266 29.20 32.30 12.58
N ALA A 267 30.48 32.32 12.98
CA ALA A 267 31.00 33.20 14.05
C ALA A 267 30.87 34.71 13.73
N ALA A 268 30.27 35.08 12.61
CA ALA A 268 29.61 36.36 12.38
C ALA A 268 28.40 36.10 11.46
N SER A 269 27.21 36.57 11.84
CA SER A 269 25.92 36.35 11.16
C SER A 269 25.99 36.58 9.63
N PRO A 270 25.33 35.73 8.81
CA PRO A 270 23.91 35.92 8.51
C PRO A 270 23.07 34.63 8.36
N CYS A 271 21.74 34.78 8.43
CA CYS A 271 20.75 33.71 8.30
C CYS A 271 20.63 33.19 6.86
N ALA A 272 20.37 31.89 6.71
CA ALA A 272 20.14 31.23 5.42
C ALA A 272 18.66 30.80 5.31
N CYS A 273 18.06 30.99 4.14
CA CYS A 273 16.80 30.33 3.80
C CYS A 273 17.16 28.96 3.20
N SER A 274 16.85 27.88 3.91
CA SER A 274 17.14 26.51 3.47
C SER A 274 15.85 25.71 3.51
N THR A 275 15.52 25.05 2.40
CA THR A 275 14.53 23.99 2.43
C THR A 275 15.05 22.89 3.37
N ARG A 276 14.23 22.49 4.35
CA ARG A 276 14.56 21.41 5.29
C ARG A 276 13.46 20.35 5.23
N LEU A 277 13.89 19.09 5.30
CA LEU A 277 13.00 17.98 5.67
C LEU A 277 12.46 18.24 7.09
N PRO A 278 11.16 18.03 7.34
CA PRO A 278 10.61 18.16 8.68
C PRO A 278 11.25 17.11 9.61
N PRO A 279 11.40 17.41 10.91
CA PRO A 279 11.71 16.38 11.90
C PRO A 279 10.54 15.38 11.99
N PRO A 280 10.79 14.12 12.39
CA PRO A 280 9.71 13.17 12.67
C PRO A 280 8.87 13.69 13.84
N ASP A 281 7.56 13.76 13.64
CA ASP A 281 6.60 14.21 14.66
C ASP A 281 6.71 13.34 15.92
N THR A 282 7.14 13.94 17.02
CA THR A 282 6.89 13.41 18.37
C THR A 282 5.45 13.74 18.76
N PRO A 283 4.69 12.78 19.31
CA PRO A 283 3.33 13.04 19.76
C PRO A 283 3.35 13.98 20.96
N THR A 284 2.55 15.03 20.91
CA THR A 284 2.24 15.88 22.07
C THR A 284 1.04 15.27 22.80
N ASP A 285 1.14 15.17 24.13
CA ASP A 285 0.06 14.83 25.08
C ASP A 285 -1.25 15.61 24.83
#